data_AF-A0A4R6XN81-F1
#
_entry.id   AF-A0A4R6XN81-F1
#
_cell.length_a   1.000
_cell.length_b   1.000
_cell.length_c   1.000
_cell.angle_alpha   90.00
_cell.angle_beta   90.00
_cell.angle_gamma   90.00
#
_symmetry.space_group_name_H-M   'P 1'
#
loop_
_entity.id
_entity.type
_entity.pdbx_description
1 polymer ?
#
loop_
_entity_poly.entity_id
_entity_poly.type
_entity_poly.pdbx_seq_one_letter_code
_entity_poly.pdbx_strand_id
1 'polypeptide(L)'
;MGCLSLISFIQEARGSGIPQGQFLDDIAAEKFIADRLGQLKNGAKTFDAPPGLGRIIHPNGTFTDAKHIRIVPSKSGVSSAFPIYQRE
;
A
#
# COMPACT_ATOMS: atom_id res chain seq x y z
N MET A 1 -14.83 23.39 -6.90
CA MET A 1 -13.48 23.44 -6.30
C MET A 1 -13.26 22.17 -5.48
N GLY A 2 -12.64 21.13 -6.05
CA GLY A 2 -12.39 19.87 -5.36
C GLY A 2 -10.89 19.56 -5.31
N CYS A 3 -10.19 20.03 -4.28
CA CYS A 3 -8.79 19.71 -4.02
C CYS A 3 -8.55 19.69 -2.50
N LEU A 4 -9.13 18.71 -1.80
CA LEU A 4 -8.92 18.54 -0.36
C LEU A 4 -8.44 17.14 0.04
N SER A 5 -8.27 16.21 -0.90
CA SER A 5 -7.84 14.85 -0.54
C SER A 5 -6.31 14.69 -0.41
N LEU A 6 -5.50 15.56 -1.04
CA LEU A 6 -4.04 15.39 -1.07
C LEU A 6 -3.31 15.98 0.16
N ILE A 7 -3.87 17.02 0.79
CA ILE A 7 -3.19 17.75 1.88
C ILE A 7 -3.11 16.91 3.17
N SER A 8 -4.16 16.14 3.46
CA SER A 8 -4.25 15.34 4.69
C SER A 8 -3.20 14.23 4.74
N PHE A 9 -2.94 13.57 3.61
CA PHE A 9 -2.02 12.44 3.56
C PHE A 9 -0.54 12.87 3.67
N ILE A 10 -0.20 14.03 3.13
CA ILE A 10 1.14 14.62 3.26
C ILE A 10 1.39 15.07 4.71
N GLN A 11 0.37 15.61 5.38
CA GLN A 11 0.48 15.99 6.80
C GLN A 11 0.64 14.77 7.72
N GLU A 12 -0.06 13.67 7.47
CA GLU A 12 0.09 12.43 8.25
C GLU A 12 1.49 11.81 8.05
N ALA A 13 1.98 11.74 6.81
CA ALA A 13 3.33 11.26 6.51
C ALA A 13 4.41 12.16 7.15
N ARG A 14 4.22 13.48 7.15
CA ARG A 14 5.10 14.46 7.80
C ARG A 14 5.03 14.44 9.33
N GLY A 15 3.84 14.22 9.89
CA GLY A 15 3.59 14.20 11.32
C GLY A 15 4.09 12.92 12.00
N SER A 16 4.04 11.78 11.29
CA SER A 16 4.52 10.49 11.80
C SER A 16 5.97 10.18 11.42
N GLY A 17 6.53 10.82 10.38
CA GLY A 17 7.86 10.49 9.84
C GLY A 17 7.95 9.11 9.17
N ILE A 18 6.82 8.40 9.03
CA ILE A 18 6.74 7.06 8.45
C ILE A 18 6.20 7.18 7.02
N PRO A 19 6.92 6.67 6.01
CA PRO A 19 6.45 6.67 4.63
C PRO A 19 5.10 5.95 4.51
N GLN A 20 4.13 6.58 3.87
CA GLN A 20 2.77 6.06 3.74
C GLN A 20 2.56 5.43 2.36
N GLY A 21 2.12 4.17 2.33
CA GLY A 21 1.74 3.51 1.08
C GLY A 21 0.32 3.86 0.67
N GLN A 22 0.12 4.18 -0.61
CA GLN A 22 -1.18 4.44 -1.21
C GLN A 22 -1.34 3.60 -2.48
N PHE A 23 -2.44 2.86 -2.61
CA PHE A 23 -2.82 2.24 -3.88
C PHE A 23 -3.29 3.31 -4.87
N LEU A 24 -2.89 3.17 -6.12
CA LEU A 24 -3.30 4.08 -7.19
C LEU A 24 -4.60 3.61 -7.87
N ASP A 25 -4.88 2.32 -7.79
CA ASP A 25 -6.07 1.70 -8.38
C ASP A 25 -6.63 0.64 -7.42
N ASP A 26 -7.79 0.93 -6.83
CA ASP A 26 -8.45 0.05 -5.86
C ASP A 26 -8.92 -1.27 -6.48
N ILE A 27 -9.34 -1.27 -7.75
CA ILE A 27 -9.84 -2.46 -8.45
C ILE A 27 -8.68 -3.42 -8.75
N ALA A 28 -7.57 -2.88 -9.25
CA ALA A 28 -6.35 -3.63 -9.51
C ALA A 28 -5.75 -4.16 -8.21
N ALA A 29 -5.78 -3.37 -7.12
CA ALA A 29 -5.34 -3.80 -5.81
C ALA A 29 -6.19 -4.95 -5.29
N GLU A 30 -7.52 -4.85 -5.36
CA GLU A 30 -8.43 -5.93 -4.94
C GLU A 30 -8.17 -7.22 -5.72
N LYS A 31 -8.06 -7.16 -7.06
CA LYS A 31 -7.71 -8.32 -7.88
C LYS A 31 -6.36 -8.92 -7.51
N PHE A 32 -5.34 -8.08 -7.31
CA PHE A 32 -4.01 -8.52 -6.92
C PHE A 32 -4.02 -9.28 -5.59
N ILE A 33 -4.82 -8.78 -4.64
CA ILE A 33 -5.01 -9.39 -3.33
C ILE A 33 -5.81 -10.69 -3.43
N ALA A 34 -6.91 -10.68 -4.19
CA ALA A 34 -7.78 -11.84 -4.37
C ALA A 34 -7.04 -13.03 -5.00
N ASP A 35 -6.17 -12.77 -5.97
CA ASP A 35 -5.32 -13.75 -6.62
C ASP A 35 -4.29 -14.38 -5.65
N ARG A 36 -3.82 -13.60 -4.66
CA ARG A 36 -2.77 -14.01 -3.70
C ARG A 36 -3.31 -14.52 -2.37
N LEU A 37 -4.62 -14.42 -2.12
CA LEU A 37 -5.30 -14.92 -0.92
C LEU A 37 -4.95 -16.40 -0.65
N GLY A 38 -4.91 -17.23 -1.70
CA GLY A 38 -4.55 -18.64 -1.58
C GLY A 38 -3.14 -18.89 -1.03
N GLN A 39 -2.23 -17.93 -1.20
CA GLN A 39 -0.82 -18.02 -0.81
C GLN A 39 -0.55 -17.50 0.61
N LEU A 40 -1.56 -16.86 1.23
CA LEU A 40 -1.49 -16.23 2.55
C LEU A 40 -1.95 -17.14 3.70
N LYS A 41 -2.16 -18.44 3.44
CA LYS A 41 -2.55 -19.41 4.48
C LYS A 41 -1.59 -19.50 5.68
N ASN A 42 -0.32 -19.09 5.49
CA ASN A 42 0.72 -19.11 6.52
C ASN A 42 0.95 -17.73 7.21
N GLY A 43 0.03 -16.78 7.06
CA GLY A 43 0.11 -15.46 7.69
C GLY A 43 0.50 -14.34 6.73
N ALA A 44 0.85 -13.17 7.30
CA ALA A 44 1.14 -11.98 6.52
C ALA A 44 2.37 -12.18 5.63
N LYS A 45 2.22 -11.96 4.32
CA LYS A 45 3.33 -12.01 3.35
C LYS A 45 3.47 -10.69 2.61
N THR A 46 4.70 -10.45 2.19
CA THR A 46 5.06 -9.39 1.26
C THR A 46 5.16 -9.98 -0.14
N PHE A 47 4.59 -9.30 -1.12
CA PHE A 47 4.67 -9.65 -2.54
C PHE A 47 5.23 -8.48 -3.33
N ASP A 48 5.86 -8.77 -4.46
CA ASP A 48 6.27 -7.76 -5.41
C ASP A 48 5.05 -7.06 -6.03
N ALA A 49 5.07 -5.75 -5.96
CA ALA A 49 4.04 -4.89 -6.49
C ALA A 49 4.33 -4.62 -7.97
N PRO A 50 3.37 -4.84 -8.88
CA PRO A 50 3.50 -4.40 -10.25
C PRO A 50 3.66 -2.87 -10.29
N PRO A 51 4.49 -2.35 -11.22
CA PRO A 51 4.71 -0.92 -11.36
C PRO A 51 3.37 -0.21 -11.61
N GLY A 52 3.17 0.94 -10.95
CA GLY A 52 1.93 1.70 -11.04
C GLY A 52 0.74 1.19 -10.21
N LEU A 53 0.87 0.07 -9.48
CA LEU A 53 -0.21 -0.41 -8.60
C LEU A 53 -0.33 0.42 -7.31
N GLY A 54 0.80 0.92 -6.82
CA GLY A 54 0.84 1.74 -5.62
C GLY A 54 2.06 2.66 -5.58
N ARG A 55 1.98 3.69 -4.76
CA ARG A 55 3.06 4.65 -4.50
C ARG A 55 3.31 4.78 -3.02
N ILE A 56 4.54 5.11 -2.68
CA ILE A 56 4.96 5.51 -1.35
C ILE A 56 5.08 7.03 -1.33
N ILE A 57 4.39 7.63 -0.37
CA ILE A 57 4.42 9.07 -0.08
C ILE A 57 5.44 9.28 1.02
N HIS A 58 6.54 9.95 0.68
CA HIS A 58 7.61 10.26 1.61
C HIS A 58 7.28 11.56 2.36
N PRO A 59 7.76 11.73 3.61
CA PRO A 59 7.53 12.95 4.39
C PRO A 59 8.12 14.22 3.75
N ASN A 60 9.15 14.08 2.91
CA ASN A 60 9.70 15.19 2.12
C ASN A 60 8.71 15.70 1.03
N GLY A 61 7.61 14.99 0.77
CA GLY A 61 6.63 15.30 -0.28
C GLY A 61 6.93 14.64 -1.62
N THR A 62 7.97 13.80 -1.73
CA THR A 62 8.25 13.04 -2.95
C THR A 62 7.45 11.75 -2.99
N PHE A 63 7.21 11.25 -4.21
CA PHE A 63 6.54 9.99 -4.46
C PHE A 63 7.52 9.00 -5.08
N THR A 64 7.50 7.76 -4.62
CA THR A 64 8.22 6.66 -5.27
C THR A 64 7.26 5.51 -5.51
N ASP A 65 7.39 4.81 -6.64
CA ASP A 65 6.62 3.59 -6.86
C ASP A 65 6.84 2.59 -5.72
N ALA A 66 5.73 2.00 -5.25
CA ALA A 66 5.82 0.92 -4.29
C ALA A 66 6.28 -0.34 -5.02
N LYS A 67 7.39 -0.93 -4.57
CA LYS A 67 7.92 -2.19 -5.11
C LYS A 67 7.37 -3.42 -4.40
N HIS A 68 6.84 -3.23 -3.20
CA HIS A 68 6.35 -4.33 -2.36
C HIS A 68 5.00 -3.98 -1.75
N ILE A 69 4.11 -4.97 -1.70
CA ILE A 69 2.81 -4.89 -1.03
C ILE A 69 2.76 -5.95 0.04
N ARG A 70 2.48 -5.52 1.27
CA ARG A 70 2.23 -6.43 2.38
C ARG A 70 0.74 -6.73 2.44
N ILE A 71 0.40 -8.01 2.47
CA ILE A 71 -0.97 -8.48 2.64
C ILE A 71 -1.06 -9.27 3.94
N VAL A 72 -2.00 -8.87 4.79
CA VAL A 72 -2.28 -9.49 6.08
C VAL A 72 -3.58 -10.27 5.97
N PRO A 73 -3.53 -11.62 5.98
CA PRO A 73 -4.74 -12.43 5.97
C PRO A 73 -5.47 -12.33 7.30
N SER A 74 -6.80 -12.49 7.25
CA SER A 74 -7.68 -12.65 8.41
C SER A 74 -8.39 -13.99 8.33
N LYS A 75 -9.06 -14.41 9.42
CA LYS A 75 -9.80 -15.69 9.48
C LYS A 75 -10.86 -15.88 8.38
N SER A 76 -11.35 -14.78 7.77
CA SER A 76 -12.39 -14.81 6.73
C SER A 76 -11.96 -14.18 5.40
N GLY A 77 -10.67 -13.87 5.19
CA GLY A 77 -10.20 -13.20 3.98
C GLY A 77 -8.93 -12.38 4.19
N VAL A 78 -8.95 -11.10 3.80
CA VAL A 78 -7.83 -10.16 4.02
C VAL A 78 -8.22 -9.17 5.10
N SER A 79 -7.36 -9.03 6.11
CA SER A 79 -7.52 -8.01 7.16
C SER A 79 -7.10 -6.64 6.67
N SER A 80 -5.98 -6.58 5.96
CA SER A 80 -5.41 -5.34 5.45
C SER A 80 -4.38 -5.66 4.37
N ALA A 81 -4.28 -4.80 3.38
CA ALA A 81 -3.20 -4.80 2.40
C ALA A 81 -2.70 -3.38 2.27
N PHE A 82 -1.39 -3.20 2.19
CA PHE A 82 -0.82 -1.87 2.01
C PHE A 82 0.53 -1.94 1.29
N PRO A 83 0.85 -0.96 0.43
CA PRO A 83 2.17 -0.84 -0.15
C PRO A 83 3.18 -0.48 0.94
N ILE A 84 4.34 -1.14 0.93
CA ILE A 84 5.41 -0.87 1.90
C ILE A 84 6.67 -0.40 1.18
N TYR A 85 7.35 0.56 1.80
CA TYR A 85 8.71 0.91 1.44
C TYR A 85 9.66 -0.03 2.17
N GLN A 86 9.92 -1.19 1.57
CA GLN A 86 10.99 -2.06 2.03
C GLN A 86 12.29 -1.53 1.46
N ARG A 87 13.19 -1.03 2.31
CA ARG A 87 14.61 -0.98 1.94
C ARG A 87 15.10 -2.41 2.06
N GLU A 88 15.51 -2.98 0.93
CA GLU A 88 16.34 -4.19 0.92
C GLU A 88 17.55 -4.03 1.86
#